data_AF-A0A411LIE5-F1
#
_entry.id   AF-A0A411LIE5-F1
#
_cell.length_a   1.000
_cell.length_b   1.000
_cell.length_c   1.000
_cell.angle_alpha   90.00
_cell.angle_beta   90.00
_cell.angle_gamma   90.00
#
_symmetry.space_group_name_H-M   'P 1'
#
loop_
_entity.id
_entity.type
_entity.pdbx_description
1 polymer ?
#
loop_
_entity_poly.entity_id
_entity_poly.type
_entity_poly.pdbx_seq_one_letter_code
_entity_poly.pdbx_strand_id
1 'polypeptide(L)'
;MTSDFRLLHWPVEDRASLERFAEAMTEVKSRIEAISGEVGGVPVPRLPRVPSAQECAGVILRRRLDLRRLAGDHADMLGDPAWEILLALFQSDAPMREAAILEAIGLPMQGQAGLRWVRLLVDRGWLIRDEAGLSLGQAGKTLLERYFAGV
;
A
#
# COMPACT_ATOMS: atom_id res chain seq x y z
N MET A 1 13.61 -8.79 -2.12
CA MET A 1 13.17 -7.47 -2.62
C MET A 1 12.28 -6.82 -1.54
N THR A 2 12.81 -6.57 -0.34
CA THR A 2 11.99 -6.60 0.89
C THR A 2 12.32 -5.54 1.95
N SER A 3 13.28 -4.64 1.69
CA SER A 3 13.72 -3.63 2.68
C SER A 3 13.06 -2.25 2.50
N ASP A 4 12.71 -1.86 1.27
CA ASP A 4 12.22 -0.50 0.99
C ASP A 4 10.76 -0.28 1.45
N PHE A 5 9.92 -1.31 1.45
CA PHE A 5 8.53 -1.22 1.92
C PHE A 5 8.40 -1.09 3.44
N ARG A 6 9.35 -1.66 4.20
CA ARG A 6 9.34 -1.59 5.68
C ARG A 6 9.59 -0.17 6.19
N LEU A 7 10.21 0.69 5.38
CA LEU A 7 10.46 2.08 5.73
C LEU A 7 9.20 2.95 5.66
N LEU A 8 8.25 2.61 4.79
CA LEU A 8 7.02 3.40 4.59
C LEU A 8 5.82 2.93 5.39
N HIS A 9 5.84 1.67 5.85
CA HIS A 9 4.62 0.99 6.28
C HIS A 9 4.71 0.49 7.72
N TRP A 10 5.23 1.32 8.61
CA TRP A 10 5.01 1.08 10.04
C TRP A 10 3.66 1.70 10.40
N PRO A 11 2.61 0.90 10.69
CA PRO A 11 1.32 1.43 11.13
C PRO A 11 1.49 2.38 12.30
N VAL A 12 0.68 3.43 12.38
CA VAL A 12 0.77 4.41 13.46
C VAL A 12 0.63 3.73 14.82
N GLU A 13 -0.20 2.69 14.90
CA GLU A 13 -0.43 1.89 16.11
C GLU A 13 0.81 1.11 16.54
N ASP A 14 1.51 0.49 15.60
CA ASP A 14 2.74 -0.25 15.87
C ASP A 14 3.82 0.72 16.35
N ARG A 15 3.82 1.97 15.86
CA ARG A 15 4.85 2.97 16.21
C ARG A 15 4.66 3.44 17.63
N ALA A 16 3.43 3.81 17.97
CA ALA A 16 3.06 4.19 19.33
C ALA A 16 3.32 3.04 20.32
N SER A 17 3.15 1.78 19.88
CA SER A 17 3.45 0.61 20.71
C SER A 17 4.96 0.44 20.94
N LEU A 18 5.79 0.67 19.92
CA LEU A 18 7.24 0.62 20.05
C LEU A 18 7.82 1.80 20.86
N GLU A 19 7.24 2.99 20.71
CA GLU A 19 7.57 4.18 21.51
C GLU A 19 7.31 3.92 23.00
N ARG A 20 6.12 3.43 23.35
CA ARG A 20 5.80 3.02 24.73
C ARG A 20 6.74 1.95 25.27
N PHE A 21 7.12 0.98 24.43
CA PHE A 21 8.07 -0.07 24.82
C PHE A 21 9.47 0.49 25.07
N ALA A 22 9.97 1.38 24.20
CA ALA A 22 11.28 2.01 24.36
C ALA A 22 11.34 2.91 25.61
N GLU A 23 10.26 3.63 25.91
CA GLU A 23 10.10 4.41 27.14
C GLU A 23 10.17 3.50 28.38
N ALA A 24 9.40 2.40 28.39
CA ALA A 24 9.42 1.44 29.49
C ALA A 24 10.81 0.82 29.72
N MET A 25 11.51 0.46 28.64
CA MET A 25 12.88 -0.06 28.72
C MET A 25 13.89 0.98 29.22
N THR A 26 13.67 2.26 28.89
CA THR A 26 14.47 3.37 29.42
C THR A 26 14.23 3.53 30.92
N GLU A 27 12.99 3.44 31.39
CA GLU A 27 12.66 3.49 32.81
C GLU A 27 13.27 2.33 33.59
N VAL A 28 13.18 1.10 33.06
CA VAL A 28 13.80 -0.09 33.65
C VAL A 28 15.31 0.07 33.73
N LYS A 29 15.94 0.59 32.68
CA LYS A 29 17.38 0.88 32.67
C LYS A 29 17.75 1.87 33.77
N SER A 30 17.04 3.00 33.88
CA SER A 30 17.28 4.01 34.92
C SER A 30 17.11 3.46 36.34
N ARG A 31 16.16 2.55 36.56
CA ARG A 31 15.94 1.89 37.86
C ARG A 31 17.07 0.93 38.22
N ILE A 32 17.52 0.13 37.26
CA ILE A 32 18.65 -0.79 37.47
C ILE A 32 19.92 0.01 37.78
N GLU A 33 20.17 1.10 37.07
CA GLU A 33 21.28 2.01 37.34
C GLU A 33 21.21 2.57 38.77
N ALA A 34 20.03 3.01 39.22
CA ALA A 34 19.85 3.56 40.56
C ALA A 34 20.06 2.53 41.69
N ILE A 35 19.74 1.24 41.44
CA ILE A 35 19.84 0.18 42.46
C ILE A 35 21.22 -0.48 42.47
N SER A 36 21.79 -0.76 41.29
CA SER A 36 23.01 -1.55 41.13
C SER A 36 24.27 -0.70 40.94
N GLY A 37 24.13 0.57 40.54
CA GLY A 37 25.26 1.42 40.13
C GLY A 37 25.87 1.04 38.78
N GLU A 38 25.38 -0.02 38.13
CA GLU A 38 25.85 -0.46 36.81
C GLU A 38 25.11 0.25 35.68
N VAL A 39 25.86 0.88 34.77
CA VAL A 39 25.35 1.70 33.64
C VAL A 39 25.00 0.83 32.40
N GLY A 40 25.20 -0.48 32.46
CA GLY A 40 25.14 -1.37 31.31
C GLY A 40 24.40 -2.68 31.58
N GLY A 41 23.36 -2.96 30.81
CA GLY A 41 22.69 -4.27 30.85
C GLY A 41 21.36 -4.35 30.11
N VAL A 42 20.65 -3.22 30.01
CA VAL A 42 19.34 -3.17 29.34
C VAL A 42 19.47 -2.51 27.97
N PRO A 43 19.41 -3.27 26.85
CA PRO A 43 19.36 -2.69 25.52
C PRO A 43 18.01 -2.00 25.31
N VAL A 44 18.01 -0.68 25.13
CA VAL A 44 16.83 0.07 24.71
C VAL A 44 16.73 0.01 23.18
N PRO A 45 15.62 -0.48 22.59
CA PRO A 45 15.45 -0.50 21.15
C PRO A 45 15.52 0.91 20.57
N ARG A 46 16.27 1.08 19.48
CA ARG A 46 16.24 2.34 18.71
C ARG A 46 14.99 2.37 17.85
N LEU A 47 14.25 3.47 17.92
CA LEU A 47 13.09 3.69 17.06
C LEU A 47 13.52 3.75 15.58
N PRO A 48 12.73 3.17 14.66
CA PRO A 48 12.95 3.34 13.23
C PRO A 48 12.96 4.82 12.86
N ARG A 49 13.89 5.21 11.98
CA ARG A 49 13.95 6.58 11.45
C ARG A 49 12.72 6.85 10.60
N VAL A 50 12.10 8.02 10.78
CA VAL A 50 11.04 8.51 9.87
C VAL A 50 11.68 8.90 8.53
N PRO A 51 11.26 8.33 7.40
CA PRO A 51 11.73 8.75 6.09
C PRO A 51 11.34 10.21 5.82
N SER A 52 12.22 10.94 5.15
CA SER A 52 11.91 12.28 4.64
C SER A 52 10.88 12.22 3.51
N ALA A 53 10.18 13.33 3.27
CA ALA A 53 9.26 13.44 2.14
C ALA A 53 9.93 13.13 0.79
N GLN A 54 11.21 13.49 0.63
CA GLN A 54 11.98 13.21 -0.58
C GLN A 54 12.26 11.71 -0.74
N GLU A 55 12.56 11.01 0.34
CA GLU A 55 12.73 9.54 0.32
C GLU A 55 11.41 8.84 0.01
N CYS A 56 10.30 9.28 0.64
CA CYS A 56 8.97 8.79 0.32
C CYS A 56 8.64 8.96 -1.16
N ALA A 57 8.91 10.15 -1.72
CA ALA A 57 8.72 10.41 -3.15
C ALA A 57 9.57 9.49 -4.03
N GLY A 58 10.83 9.26 -3.64
CA GLY A 58 11.73 8.32 -4.33
C GLY A 58 11.21 6.89 -4.35
N VAL A 59 10.68 6.40 -3.23
CA VAL A 59 10.10 5.06 -3.13
C VAL A 59 8.82 4.95 -3.95
N ILE A 60 7.93 5.95 -3.90
CA ILE A 60 6.71 5.98 -4.72
C ILE A 60 7.05 5.97 -6.21
N LEU A 61 8.02 6.80 -6.62
CA LEU A 61 8.47 6.87 -8.02
C LEU A 61 9.04 5.52 -8.48
N ARG A 62 9.92 4.92 -7.68
CA ARG A 62 10.50 3.60 -7.99
C ARG A 62 9.42 2.54 -8.14
N ARG A 63 8.45 2.50 -7.22
CA ARG A 63 7.30 1.59 -7.29
C ARG A 63 6.50 1.78 -8.58
N ARG A 64 6.23 3.03 -9.00
CA ARG A 64 5.54 3.30 -10.27
C ARG A 64 6.33 2.82 -11.48
N LEU A 65 7.65 2.99 -11.47
CA LEU A 65 8.51 2.49 -12.55
C LEU A 65 8.54 0.96 -12.61
N ASP A 66 8.60 0.29 -11.46
CA ASP A 66 8.58 -1.17 -11.39
C ASP A 66 7.23 -1.73 -11.84
N LEU A 67 6.12 -1.10 -11.46
CA LEU A 67 4.78 -1.43 -11.98
C LEU A 67 4.67 -1.27 -13.49
N ARG A 68 5.19 -0.17 -14.04
CA ARG A 68 5.23 0.04 -15.50
C ARG A 68 6.03 -1.04 -16.21
N ARG A 69 7.16 -1.47 -15.65
CA ARG A 69 7.95 -2.59 -16.20
C ARG A 69 7.17 -3.90 -16.16
N LEU A 70 6.46 -4.18 -15.07
CA LEU A 70 5.66 -5.39 -14.91
C LEU A 70 4.52 -5.48 -15.94
N ALA A 71 3.85 -4.35 -16.20
CA ALA A 71 2.75 -4.27 -17.15
C ALA A 71 3.17 -4.25 -18.63
N GLY A 72 4.45 -4.02 -18.92
CA GLY A 72 4.97 -4.00 -20.30
C GLY A 72 4.21 -3.02 -21.19
N ASP A 73 3.63 -3.53 -22.28
CA ASP A 73 2.89 -2.75 -23.29
C ASP A 73 1.63 -2.05 -22.74
N HIS A 74 1.20 -2.39 -21.52
CA HIS A 74 0.04 -1.78 -20.85
C HIS A 74 0.41 -0.83 -19.73
N ALA A 75 1.67 -0.37 -19.67
CA ALA A 75 2.15 0.57 -18.67
C ALA A 75 1.36 1.89 -18.61
N ASP A 76 0.73 2.29 -19.72
CA ASP A 76 -0.12 3.48 -19.82
C ASP A 76 -1.43 3.34 -19.02
N MET A 77 -1.85 2.09 -18.74
CA MET A 77 -3.06 1.77 -17.98
C MET A 77 -2.86 1.72 -16.46
N LEU A 78 -1.62 1.78 -15.97
CA LEU A 78 -1.29 1.74 -14.54
C LEU A 78 -1.04 3.13 -13.94
N GLY A 79 -1.91 4.08 -14.25
CA GLY A 79 -1.98 5.36 -13.54
C GLY A 79 -3.00 5.31 -12.41
N ASP A 80 -2.88 6.22 -11.44
CA ASP A 80 -3.97 6.48 -10.50
C ASP A 80 -5.11 7.14 -11.30
N PRO A 81 -6.38 6.67 -11.19
CA PRO A 81 -6.94 5.73 -10.23
C PRO A 81 -7.14 4.29 -10.75
N ALA A 82 -6.66 3.96 -11.95
CA ALA A 82 -6.91 2.66 -12.57
C ALA A 82 -6.34 1.50 -11.75
N TRP A 83 -5.17 1.70 -11.15
CA TRP A 83 -4.55 0.71 -10.28
C TRP A 83 -5.39 0.46 -9.02
N GLU A 84 -5.92 1.50 -8.40
CA GLU A 84 -6.78 1.42 -7.22
C GLU A 84 -8.10 0.71 -7.55
N ILE A 85 -8.68 0.96 -8.73
CA ILE A 85 -9.87 0.24 -9.20
C ILE A 85 -9.61 -1.28 -9.31
N LEU A 86 -8.47 -1.66 -9.90
CA LEU A 86 -8.10 -3.07 -10.03
C LEU A 86 -7.89 -3.72 -8.66
N LEU A 87 -7.23 -3.03 -7.73
CA LEU A 87 -7.01 -3.52 -6.37
C LEU A 87 -8.32 -3.68 -5.58
N ALA A 88 -9.25 -2.72 -5.70
CA ALA A 88 -10.55 -2.80 -5.02
C ALA A 88 -11.34 -4.04 -5.46
N LEU A 89 -11.37 -4.30 -6.77
CA LEU A 89 -12.02 -5.49 -7.34
C LEU A 89 -11.30 -6.80 -7.03
N PHE A 90 -9.98 -6.78 -6.91
CA PHE A 90 -9.22 -7.95 -6.49
C PHE A 90 -9.47 -8.29 -5.02
N GLN A 91 -9.58 -7.27 -4.17
CA GLN A 91 -9.85 -7.42 -2.75
C GLN A 91 -11.27 -7.93 -2.48
N SER A 92 -12.25 -7.51 -3.28
CA SER A 92 -13.65 -7.89 -3.07
C SER A 92 -13.94 -9.35 -3.41
N ASP A 93 -13.12 -9.98 -4.25
CA ASP A 93 -13.28 -11.36 -4.78
C ASP A 93 -14.70 -11.64 -5.37
N ALA A 94 -15.42 -10.55 -5.69
CA ALA A 94 -16.79 -10.57 -6.17
C ALA A 94 -17.05 -9.33 -7.04
N PRO A 95 -18.00 -9.41 -8.00
CA PRO A 95 -18.39 -8.26 -8.80
C PRO A 95 -18.85 -7.10 -7.90
N MET A 96 -18.39 -5.89 -8.20
CA MET A 96 -18.78 -4.67 -7.48
C MET A 96 -19.53 -3.72 -8.40
N ARG A 97 -20.53 -3.04 -7.85
CA ARG A 97 -21.15 -1.90 -8.55
C ARG A 97 -20.11 -0.79 -8.71
N GLU A 98 -20.15 -0.11 -9.84
CA GLU A 98 -19.27 1.03 -10.15
C GLU A 98 -19.22 2.08 -9.02
N ALA A 99 -20.38 2.34 -8.40
CA ALA A 99 -20.48 3.23 -7.25
C ALA A 99 -19.64 2.79 -6.04
N ALA A 100 -19.74 1.52 -5.69
CA ALA A 100 -19.01 0.95 -4.55
C ALA A 100 -17.50 0.94 -4.81
N ILE A 101 -17.07 0.75 -6.06
CA ILE A 101 -15.65 0.81 -6.44
C ILE A 101 -15.11 2.23 -6.23
N LEU A 102 -15.78 3.23 -6.80
CA LEU A 102 -15.34 4.63 -6.71
C LEU A 102 -15.33 5.13 -5.26
N GLU A 103 -16.32 4.72 -4.47
CA GLU A 103 -16.34 4.99 -3.03
C GLU A 103 -15.16 4.34 -2.29
N ALA A 104 -14.88 3.06 -2.57
CA ALA A 104 -13.79 2.31 -1.91
C ALA A 104 -12.40 2.93 -2.15
N ILE A 105 -12.21 3.59 -3.29
CA ILE A 105 -10.94 4.27 -3.63
C ILE A 105 -10.97 5.78 -3.33
N GLY A 106 -12.01 6.27 -2.66
CA GLY A 106 -12.13 7.66 -2.24
C GLY A 106 -12.33 8.66 -3.38
N LEU A 107 -12.82 8.21 -4.55
CA LEU A 107 -13.13 9.10 -5.66
C LEU A 107 -14.59 9.57 -5.62
N PRO A 108 -14.84 10.87 -5.88
CA PRO A 108 -16.19 11.40 -5.90
C PRO A 108 -17.01 10.78 -7.04
N MET A 109 -18.16 10.22 -6.71
CA MET A 109 -19.15 9.67 -7.65
C MET A 109 -19.60 10.66 -8.73
N GLN A 110 -19.65 11.95 -8.39
CA GLN A 110 -20.05 13.03 -9.31
C GLN A 110 -18.92 13.47 -10.23
N GLY A 111 -17.69 12.98 -9.99
CA GLY A 111 -16.53 13.29 -10.81
C GLY A 111 -16.50 12.43 -12.08
N GLN A 112 -16.47 13.07 -13.25
CA GLN A 112 -16.35 12.35 -14.52
C GLN A 112 -15.03 11.57 -14.65
N ALA A 113 -13.99 11.91 -13.88
CA ALA A 113 -12.69 11.27 -13.97
C ALA A 113 -12.75 9.77 -13.64
N GLY A 114 -13.38 9.38 -12.52
CA GLY A 114 -13.48 7.97 -12.12
C GLY A 114 -14.26 7.13 -13.15
N LEU A 115 -15.40 7.66 -13.61
CA LEU A 115 -16.23 7.02 -14.64
C LEU A 115 -15.49 6.83 -15.97
N ARG A 116 -14.68 7.83 -16.37
CA ARG A 116 -13.86 7.73 -17.58
C ARG A 116 -12.82 6.62 -17.49
N TRP A 117 -12.21 6.44 -16.32
CA TRP A 117 -11.25 5.35 -16.08
C TRP A 117 -11.91 3.98 -16.09
N VAL A 118 -13.06 3.83 -15.43
CA VAL A 118 -13.84 2.57 -15.48
C VAL A 118 -14.18 2.21 -16.92
N ARG A 119 -14.66 3.18 -17.71
CA ARG A 119 -14.98 2.94 -19.14
C ARG A 119 -13.74 2.52 -19.92
N LEU A 120 -12.62 3.24 -19.76
CA LEU A 120 -11.36 2.91 -20.45
C LEU A 120 -10.87 1.50 -20.11
N LEU A 121 -10.99 1.08 -18.84
CA LEU A 121 -10.60 -0.25 -18.40
C LEU A 121 -11.52 -1.34 -18.96
N VAL A 122 -12.83 -1.09 -19.04
CA VAL A 122 -13.77 -2.00 -19.71
C VAL A 122 -13.47 -2.10 -21.21
N ASP A 123 -13.28 -0.98 -21.89
CA ASP A 123 -13.01 -0.91 -23.34
C ASP A 123 -11.73 -1.67 -23.73
N ARG A 124 -10.76 -1.75 -22.80
CA ARG A 124 -9.50 -2.49 -23.00
C ARG A 124 -9.51 -3.91 -22.45
N GLY A 125 -10.64 -4.40 -21.95
CA GLY A 125 -10.79 -5.76 -21.42
C GLY A 125 -10.09 -6.01 -20.08
N TRP A 126 -9.74 -4.96 -19.36
CA TRP A 126 -9.18 -5.03 -18.00
C TRP A 126 -10.26 -5.30 -16.97
N LEU A 127 -11.47 -4.82 -17.25
CA LEU A 127 -12.68 -5.09 -16.48
C LEU A 127 -13.73 -5.72 -17.39
N ILE A 128 -14.59 -6.53 -16.80
CA ILE A 128 -15.78 -7.10 -17.44
C ILE A 128 -17.00 -6.50 -16.73
N ARG A 129 -17.99 -6.07 -17.51
CA ARG A 129 -19.26 -5.57 -16.99
C ARG A 129 -20.35 -6.61 -17.25
N ASP A 130 -21.06 -6.99 -16.19
CA ASP A 130 -22.22 -7.89 -16.22
C ASP A 130 -23.40 -7.29 -15.42
N GLU A 131 -24.47 -8.07 -15.24
CA GLU A 131 -25.65 -7.64 -14.48
C GLU A 131 -25.37 -7.50 -12.97
N ALA A 132 -24.39 -8.23 -12.44
CA ALA A 132 -24.01 -8.18 -11.03
C ALA A 132 -23.09 -6.99 -10.72
N GLY A 133 -22.31 -6.52 -11.68
CA GLY A 133 -21.46 -5.34 -11.58
C GLY A 133 -20.25 -5.38 -12.50
N LEU A 134 -19.13 -4.88 -11.99
CA LEU A 134 -17.82 -4.93 -12.63
C LEU A 134 -16.97 -5.98 -11.95
N SER A 135 -16.26 -6.78 -12.74
CA SER A 135 -15.30 -7.78 -12.28
C SER A 135 -13.98 -7.63 -13.04
N LEU A 136 -12.91 -8.25 -12.54
CA LEU A 136 -11.62 -8.24 -13.23
C LEU A 136 -11.68 -9.08 -14.50
N GLY A 137 -11.21 -8.49 -15.60
CA GLY A 137 -10.88 -9.25 -16.81
C GLY A 137 -9.59 -10.06 -16.64
N GLN A 138 -9.35 -10.98 -17.58
CA GLN A 138 -8.19 -11.89 -17.52
C GLN A 138 -6.85 -11.13 -17.44
N ALA A 139 -6.72 -10.01 -18.17
CA ALA A 139 -5.50 -9.20 -18.16
C ALA A 139 -5.24 -8.57 -16.78
N GLY A 140 -6.28 -7.96 -16.17
CA GLY A 140 -6.19 -7.37 -14.84
C GLY A 140 -5.87 -8.40 -13.77
N LYS A 141 -6.55 -9.56 -13.81
CA LYS A 141 -6.30 -10.68 -12.90
C LYS A 141 -4.87 -11.20 -13.00
N THR A 142 -4.39 -11.47 -14.22
CA THR A 142 -3.03 -11.99 -14.46
C THR A 142 -1.96 -11.00 -13.98
N LEU A 143 -2.16 -9.70 -14.21
CA LEU A 143 -1.23 -8.68 -13.72
C LEU A 143 -1.15 -8.68 -12.19
N LEU A 144 -2.30 -8.67 -11.51
CA LEU A 144 -2.37 -8.64 -10.05
C LEU A 144 -1.78 -9.90 -9.43
N GLU A 145 -2.07 -11.08 -10.00
CA GLU A 145 -1.45 -12.33 -9.59
C GLU A 145 0.08 -12.29 -9.71
N ARG A 146 0.62 -11.78 -10.82
CA ARG A 146 2.07 -11.58 -10.98
C ARG A 146 2.65 -10.60 -9.97
N TYR A 147 1.96 -9.48 -9.75
CA TYR A 147 2.36 -8.46 -8.79
C TYR A 147 2.48 -9.03 -7.38
N PHE A 148 1.51 -9.82 -6.93
CA PHE A 148 1.53 -10.43 -5.59
C PHE A 148 2.43 -11.67 -5.50
N ALA A 149 2.67 -12.39 -6.61
CA ALA A 149 3.63 -13.49 -6.67
C ALA A 149 5.09 -13.03 -6.56
N GLY A 150 5.37 -11.74 -6.75
CA GLY A 150 6.72 -11.16 -6.66
C GLY A 150 7.63 -11.53 -7.84
N VAL A 151 7.04 -11.76 -9.02
CA VAL A 151 7.71 -12.20 -10.26
C VAL A 151 7.71 -11.11 -11.32
#